data_AF-A0A7U7GCM2-F1
#
_entry.id   AF-A0A7U7GCM2-F1
#
_cell.length_a   1.000
_cell.length_b   1.000
_cell.length_c   1.000
_cell.angle_alpha   90.00
_cell.angle_beta   90.00
_cell.angle_gamma   90.00
#
_symmetry.space_group_name_H-M   'P 1'
#
loop_
_entity.id
_entity.type
_entity.pdbx_description
1 polymer ?
#
loop_
_entity_poly.entity_id
_entity_poly.type
_entity_poly.pdbx_seq_one_letter_code
_entity_poly.pdbx_strand_id
1 'polypeptide(L)'
;MVQEIHLAGFTVNRFDDGEILIDTHNQPVCPAVWALYHQAVQRFGPIPTLIEWDTDLPELAVLVAEAERADAILEERHAQAA
;
A
#
# COMPACT_ATOMS: atom_id res chain seq x y z
N MET A 1 9.06 7.04 16.69
CA MET A 1 7.86 7.50 15.95
C MET A 1 7.94 6.91 14.56
N VAL A 2 6.82 6.56 13.93
CA VAL A 2 6.78 6.24 12.50
C VAL A 2 6.83 7.56 11.74
N GLN A 3 7.61 7.65 10.67
CA GLN A 3 7.78 8.89 9.89
C GLN A 3 7.30 8.76 8.45
N GLU A 4 7.29 7.55 7.90
CA GLU A 4 6.80 7.24 6.56
C GLU A 4 6.16 5.85 6.57
N ILE A 5 5.23 5.61 5.63
CA ILE A 5 4.62 4.30 5.37
C ILE A 5 4.77 4.00 3.88
N HIS A 6 5.27 2.81 3.55
CA HIS A 6 5.43 2.38 2.17
C HIS A 6 4.46 1.22 1.89
N LEU A 7 3.78 1.25 0.75
CA LEU A 7 2.82 0.25 0.32
C LEU A 7 3.26 -0.31 -1.03
N ALA A 8 3.33 -1.64 -1.13
CA ALA A 8 3.68 -2.31 -2.36
C ALA A 8 2.87 -3.60 -2.55
N GLY A 9 2.79 -4.06 -3.80
CA GLY A 9 2.36 -5.42 -4.10
C GLY A 9 3.53 -6.41 -4.08
N PHE A 10 3.18 -7.69 -3.98
CA PHE A 10 4.10 -8.80 -3.85
C PHE A 10 3.81 -9.86 -4.91
N THR A 11 4.82 -10.66 -5.22
CA THR A 11 4.68 -11.87 -6.04
C THR A 11 4.46 -13.08 -5.16
N VAL A 12 3.64 -14.00 -5.66
CA VAL A 12 3.37 -15.28 -5.03
C VAL A 12 4.20 -16.37 -5.71
N ASN A 13 5.10 -17.01 -4.97
CA ASN A 13 5.84 -18.17 -5.45
C ASN A 13 5.26 -19.45 -4.81
N ARG A 14 4.80 -20.38 -5.65
CA ARG A 14 4.18 -21.65 -5.22
C ARG A 14 5.12 -22.82 -5.46
N PHE A 15 5.17 -23.71 -4.48
CA PHE A 15 5.93 -24.96 -4.47
C PHE A 15 4.99 -26.11 -4.07
N ASP A 16 5.45 -27.35 -4.23
CA ASP A 16 4.64 -28.53 -3.89
C ASP A 16 4.28 -28.60 -2.39
N ASP A 17 5.12 -28.00 -1.53
CA ASP A 17 5.01 -28.00 -0.07
C ASP A 17 4.49 -26.67 0.52
N GLY A 18 4.16 -25.69 -0.32
CA GLY A 18 3.58 -24.43 0.16
C GLY A 18 3.71 -23.23 -0.77
N GLU A 19 3.55 -22.05 -0.19
CA GLU A 19 3.59 -20.77 -0.89
C GLU A 19 4.41 -19.77 -0.07
N ILE A 20 5.22 -18.95 -0.76
CA ILE A 20 5.90 -17.81 -0.17
C ILE A 20 5.48 -16.53 -0.89
N LEU A 21 5.45 -15.43 -0.14
CA LEU A 21 5.21 -14.09 -0.67
C LEU A 21 6.54 -13.35 -0.75
N ILE A 22 6.87 -12.83 -1.92
CA ILE A 22 8.08 -12.07 -2.18
C ILE A 22 7.69 -10.62 -2.43
N ASP A 23 8.25 -9.72 -1.63
CA ASP A 23 8.01 -8.28 -1.73
C ASP A 23 8.73 -7.70 -2.96
N THR A 24 8.11 -7.87 -4.12
CA THR A 24 8.73 -7.60 -5.42
C THR A 24 8.46 -6.19 -5.96
N HIS A 25 7.52 -5.46 -5.38
CA HIS A 25 7.15 -4.09 -5.80
C HIS A 25 6.83 -3.99 -7.30
N ASN A 26 6.16 -5.01 -7.83
CA ASN A 26 5.86 -5.13 -9.26
C ASN A 26 4.40 -5.56 -9.51
N GLN A 27 3.56 -5.43 -8.48
CA GLN A 27 2.15 -5.75 -8.51
C GLN A 27 1.36 -4.66 -7.79
N PRO A 28 0.06 -4.51 -8.09
CA PRO A 28 -0.81 -3.64 -7.30
C PRO A 28 -0.85 -4.06 -5.83
N VAL A 29 -0.99 -3.06 -4.95
CA VAL A 29 -1.18 -3.26 -3.52
C VAL A 29 -2.48 -4.03 -3.28
N CYS A 30 -2.38 -5.18 -2.63
CA CYS A 30 -3.53 -6.07 -2.49
C CYS A 30 -4.53 -5.56 -1.43
N PRO A 31 -5.81 -6.00 -1.47
CA PRO A 31 -6.85 -5.51 -0.55
C PRO A 31 -6.50 -5.68 0.94
N ALA A 32 -5.78 -6.75 1.30
CA ALA A 32 -5.37 -6.98 2.69
C ALA A 32 -4.36 -5.93 3.18
N VAL A 33 -3.41 -5.52 2.32
CA VAL A 33 -2.45 -4.46 2.64
C VAL A 33 -3.16 -3.11 2.79
N TRP A 34 -4.15 -2.80 1.93
CA TRP A 34 -4.97 -1.61 2.10
C TRP A 34 -5.74 -1.57 3.43
N ALA A 35 -6.27 -2.72 3.86
CA ALA A 35 -6.95 -2.82 5.16
C ALA A 35 -5.97 -2.58 6.33
N LEU A 36 -4.74 -3.11 6.24
CA LEU A 36 -3.69 -2.85 7.22
C LEU A 36 -3.25 -1.39 7.22
N TYR A 37 -3.12 -0.77 6.04
CA TYR A 37 -2.79 0.64 5.90
C TYR A 37 -3.82 1.54 6.59
N HIS A 38 -5.11 1.28 6.37
CA HIS A 38 -6.17 2.01 7.06
C HIS A 38 -6.06 1.91 8.59
N GLN A 39 -5.78 0.72 9.12
CA GLN A 39 -5.52 0.55 10.57
C GLN A 39 -4.26 1.28 11.05
N ALA A 40 -3.20 1.28 10.23
CA ALA A 40 -1.96 1.99 10.54
C ALA A 40 -2.20 3.51 10.62
N VAL A 41 -2.93 4.09 9.66
CA VAL A 41 -3.30 5.52 9.65
C VAL A 41 -4.16 5.87 10.87
N GLN A 42 -5.08 5.00 11.29
CA GLN A 42 -5.85 5.22 12.52
C GLN A 42 -4.96 5.28 13.76
N ARG A 43 -3.95 4.40 13.83
CA ARG A 43 -3.06 4.28 14.99
C ARG A 43 -2.00 5.37 15.06
N PHE A 44 -1.38 5.69 13.93
CA PHE A 44 -0.22 6.57 13.87
C PHE A 44 -0.55 7.97 13.38
N GLY A 45 -1.78 8.18 12.89
CA GLY A 45 -2.19 9.42 12.25
C GLY A 45 -1.82 9.45 10.76
N PRO A 46 -2.12 10.58 10.10
CA PRO A 46 -1.83 10.80 8.70
C PRO A 46 -0.32 11.03 8.52
N ILE A 47 0.38 10.00 8.06
CA ILE A 47 1.83 10.00 7.84
C ILE A 47 2.11 9.96 6.34
N PRO A 48 3.16 10.63 5.84
CA PRO A 48 3.56 10.53 4.44
C PRO A 48 3.60 9.08 3.97
N THR A 49 2.92 8.81 2.86
CA THR A 49 2.76 7.46 2.32
C THR A 49 3.25 7.41 0.88
N LEU A 50 4.02 6.36 0.56
CA LEU A 50 4.54 6.09 -0.78
C LEU A 50 3.97 4.78 -1.30
N ILE A 51 3.49 4.78 -2.54
CA ILE A 51 3.23 3.54 -3.29
C ILE A 51 4.52 3.17 -4.01
N GLU A 52 5.11 2.02 -3.65
CA GLU A 52 6.38 1.57 -4.20
C GLU A 52 6.18 0.64 -5.39
N TRP A 53 6.90 0.96 -6.47
CA TRP A 53 6.97 0.20 -7.70
C TRP A 53 8.40 0.24 -8.25
N ASP A 54 9.06 -0.91 -8.31
CA ASP A 54 10.46 -1.02 -8.73
C ASP A 54 10.59 -1.55 -10.18
N THR A 55 9.74 -2.50 -10.58
CA THR A 55 9.79 -3.15 -11.89
C THR A 55 8.38 -3.41 -12.45
N ASP A 56 8.30 -3.85 -13.71
CA ASP A 56 7.04 -4.18 -14.41
C ASP A 56 5.98 -3.08 -14.29
N LEU A 57 6.42 -1.83 -14.46
CA LEU A 57 5.57 -0.66 -14.26
C LEU A 57 4.28 -0.75 -15.10
N PRO A 58 3.11 -0.59 -14.46
CA PRO A 58 1.83 -0.58 -15.16
C PRO A 58 1.63 0.76 -15.86
N GLU A 59 0.49 0.90 -16.53
CA GLU A 59 0.05 2.19 -17.06
C GLU A 59 -0.01 3.25 -15.96
N LEU A 60 0.34 4.50 -16.29
CA LEU A 60 0.34 5.63 -15.35
C LEU A 60 -0.99 5.76 -14.59
N ALA A 61 -2.12 5.47 -15.24
CA ALA A 61 -3.43 5.53 -14.63
C ALA A 61 -3.59 4.57 -13.43
N VAL A 62 -2.89 3.42 -13.43
CA VAL A 62 -2.89 2.48 -12.30
C VAL A 62 -2.11 3.07 -11.13
N LEU A 63 -0.92 3.61 -11.40
CA LEU A 63 -0.07 4.25 -10.39
C LEU A 63 -0.81 5.41 -9.70
N VAL A 64 -1.44 6.27 -10.50
CA VAL A 64 -2.24 7.41 -9.99
C VAL A 64 -3.42 6.91 -9.16
N ALA A 65 -4.15 5.88 -9.60
CA ALA A 65 -5.29 5.35 -8.86
C ALA A 65 -4.89 4.77 -7.48
N GLU A 66 -3.71 4.15 -7.35
CA GLU A 66 -3.22 3.69 -6.04
C GLU A 66 -2.82 4.85 -5.13
N ALA A 67 -2.18 5.89 -5.69
CA ALA A 67 -1.86 7.11 -4.94
C ALA A 67 -3.13 7.81 -4.45
N GLU A 68 -4.13 8.01 -5.32
CA GLU A 68 -5.43 8.59 -4.97
C GLU A 68 -6.15 7.79 -3.88
N ARG A 69 -6.02 6.46 -3.90
CA ARG A 69 -6.57 5.61 -2.85
C ARG A 69 -5.90 5.81 -1.50
N ALA A 70 -4.57 5.97 -1.49
CA ALA A 70 -3.85 6.28 -0.26
C ALA A 70 -4.23 7.67 0.29
N ASP A 71 -4.36 8.66 -0.59
CA ASP A 71 -4.78 10.02 -0.24
C ASP A 71 -6.18 10.03 0.38
N ALA A 72 -7.14 9.32 -0.21
CA ALA A 72 -8.51 9.22 0.31
C ALA A 72 -8.55 8.67 1.75
N ILE A 73 -7.70 7.69 2.08
CA ILE A 73 -7.61 7.12 3.43
C ILE A 73 -6.97 8.13 4.42
N LEU A 74 -5.97 8.90 3.98
CA LEU A 74 -5.36 9.95 4.80
C LEU A 74 -6.36 11.09 5.08
N GLU A 75 -7.11 11.51 4.06
CA GLU A 75 -8.14 12.54 4.17
C GLU A 75 -9.27 12.15 5.12
N GLU A 76 -9.74 10.89 5.07
CA GLU A 76 -10.73 10.39 6.02
C GLU A 76 -10.26 10.58 7.47
N ARG A 77 -8.99 10.26 7.75
CA ARG A 77 -8.43 10.42 9.09
C ARG A 77 -8.24 11.88 9.49
N HIS A 78 -7.86 12.75 8.56
CA HIS A 78 -7.79 14.20 8.78
C HIS A 78 -9.16 14.77 9.17
N ALA A 79 -10.22 14.40 8.43
CA ALA A 79 -11.57 14.88 8.69
C ALA A 79 -12.12 14.43 10.06
N GLN A 80 -11.71 13.26 10.56
CA GLN A 80 -12.08 12.76 11.89
C GLN A 80 -11.27 13.41 13.04
N ALA A 81 -10.16 14.09 12.74
CA ALA A 81 -9.29 14.73 13.73
C ALA A 81 -9.60 16.22 13.95
N ALA A 82 -10.28 16.86 12.98
CA ALA A 82 -10.67 18.27 12.99
C ALA A 82 -11.99 18.50 13.74
#